data_AF-A0A3L6GB13-F1
#
_entry.id   AF-A0A3L6GB13-F1
#
_cell.length_a   1.000
_cell.length_b   1.000
_cell.length_c   1.000
_cell.angle_alpha   90.00
_cell.angle_beta   90.00
_cell.angle_gamma   90.00
#
_symmetry.space_group_name_H-M   'P 1'
#
loop_
_entity.id
_entity.type
_entity.pdbx_description
1 polymer ?
#
loop_
_entity_poly.entity_id
_entity_poly.type
_entity_poly.pdbx_seq_one_letter_code
_entity_poly.pdbx_strand_id
1 'polypeptide(L)'
;MEHVVPNTTKKRSAFTSSQRASTLQCGHFDPDFVEALKASYHARSYYGPPCYQCTHCSALFWYNERIGSSSGNRSIVYNNCCKSGKVRLPPYSPRPEPLLSLARFDGDSISKSFMQNIRQYNCLFAFTFVGAHIDRSMNDGHGPPIFKICGQIHHRIGSLLPVNDQPPKFLQLYVYDTAHEVNNRINSLSTADGPTSSIRQDIVQELSKMLDEHNPFAKKFRLARKRLNEHTNEEFIIRIIGAREGDPVQYNMPTTDDLAMLVIGDFSLDTFKRDIIIETRNSELRRISSLHPAYMALQYPLLFPYGERGFQVGVAYSDTRVRGTHSRAHITMQEYYCYQFHYKVGQPNPFLSYGTLSNQAKVDARACIDENRLMYILNNQDKLRIENLQGISDVVSKGCINGDEMGKTIVLSASHIGGRRYMIQNYHDSIAICRVHGPPDFFVTFTCNAKWLEIVDGLQHSGQKSSDAPDIPRSLIDVFTQTYASKQLSRQEGRGLRAEEGGL
;
A
#
# COMPACT_ATOMS: atom_id res chain seq x y z
N MET A 1 -30.33 -13.87 57.22
CA MET A 1 -31.68 -13.25 57.21
C MET A 1 -32.19 -13.32 55.79
N GLU A 2 -32.87 -14.43 55.50
CA GLU A 2 -33.78 -14.55 54.37
C GLU A 2 -34.93 -13.56 54.56
N HIS A 3 -35.43 -12.98 53.47
CA HIS A 3 -36.85 -12.68 53.34
C HIS A 3 -37.29 -12.89 51.90
N VAL A 4 -37.90 -14.07 51.70
CA VAL A 4 -38.91 -14.40 50.68
C VAL A 4 -40.16 -13.54 50.97
N VAL A 5 -41.02 -13.09 50.04
CA VAL A 5 -42.19 -13.71 49.36
C VAL A 5 -42.95 -12.53 48.65
N PRO A 6 -43.93 -12.64 47.71
CA PRO A 6 -44.42 -13.74 46.86
C PRO A 6 -44.53 -13.46 45.35
N ASN A 7 -44.56 -14.56 44.60
CA ASN A 7 -45.13 -14.70 43.26
C ASN A 7 -46.67 -14.60 43.32
N THR A 8 -47.29 -13.74 42.52
CA THR A 8 -48.74 -13.74 42.27
C THR A 8 -49.04 -13.89 40.79
N THR A 9 -49.58 -15.06 40.44
CA THR A 9 -50.19 -15.41 39.15
C THR A 9 -51.55 -14.74 39.03
N LYS A 10 -51.78 -13.91 37.99
CA LYS A 10 -53.14 -13.59 37.51
C LYS A 10 -53.17 -13.35 35.99
N LYS A 11 -53.74 -14.34 35.30
CA LYS A 11 -54.58 -14.33 34.07
C LYS A 11 -54.23 -13.34 32.95
N ARG A 12 -53.67 -13.87 31.85
CA ARG A 12 -53.78 -13.29 30.51
C ARG A 12 -55.25 -13.35 30.03
N SER A 13 -55.89 -12.20 29.93
CA SER A 13 -57.13 -12.05 29.14
C SER A 13 -56.76 -12.02 27.67
N ALA A 14 -57.34 -12.94 26.90
CA ALA A 14 -57.34 -12.88 25.45
C ALA A 14 -58.27 -11.74 25.00
N PHE A 15 -57.70 -10.73 24.33
CA PHE A 15 -58.45 -9.87 23.42
C PHE A 15 -57.79 -9.97 22.05
N THR A 16 -58.48 -10.67 21.16
CA THR A 16 -58.26 -10.65 19.72
C THR A 16 -58.72 -9.31 19.17
N SER A 17 -57.81 -8.50 18.63
CA SER A 17 -58.16 -7.53 17.59
C SER A 17 -57.20 -7.68 16.42
N SER A 18 -57.78 -8.13 15.32
CA SER A 18 -57.29 -8.08 13.95
C SER A 18 -56.39 -6.88 13.65
N GLN A 19 -55.12 -7.14 13.38
CA GLN A 19 -54.38 -6.60 12.24
C GLN A 19 -53.00 -7.28 12.24
N ARG A 20 -52.71 -8.05 11.19
CA ARG A 20 -51.35 -8.54 10.92
C ARG A 20 -50.47 -7.31 10.63
N ALA A 21 -49.87 -6.73 11.65
CA ALA A 21 -48.64 -6.00 11.47
C ALA A 21 -47.58 -7.06 11.18
N SER A 22 -47.25 -7.26 9.90
CA SER A 22 -46.07 -8.02 9.51
C SER A 22 -44.86 -7.31 10.12
N THR A 23 -44.35 -7.84 11.22
CA THR A 23 -43.00 -7.57 11.67
C THR A 23 -42.10 -7.93 10.50
N LEU A 24 -41.65 -6.92 9.75
CA LEU A 24 -40.62 -7.08 8.74
C LEU A 24 -39.39 -7.59 9.51
N GLN A 25 -39.17 -8.91 9.48
CA GLN A 25 -37.92 -9.50 9.90
C GLN A 25 -36.85 -8.90 9.00
N CYS A 26 -36.05 -8.01 9.56
CA CYS A 26 -34.93 -7.38 8.89
C CYS A 26 -34.09 -8.47 8.19
N GLY A 27 -34.01 -8.41 6.85
CA GLY A 27 -33.08 -9.20 6.06
C GLY A 27 -33.62 -10.46 5.36
N HIS A 28 -34.91 -10.79 5.45
CA HIS A 28 -35.51 -11.84 4.60
C HIS A 28 -36.56 -11.24 3.67
N PHE A 29 -36.17 -11.03 2.41
CA PHE A 29 -37.11 -10.71 1.34
C PHE A 29 -37.71 -12.02 0.82
N ASP A 30 -39.02 -12.00 0.58
CA ASP A 30 -39.71 -13.12 -0.05
C ASP A 30 -39.04 -13.48 -1.40
N PRO A 31 -38.75 -14.76 -1.69
CA PRO A 31 -38.07 -15.14 -2.94
C PRO A 31 -38.80 -14.67 -4.20
N ASP A 32 -40.12 -14.70 -4.21
CA ASP A 32 -40.93 -14.24 -5.35
C ASP A 32 -40.88 -12.72 -5.46
N PHE A 33 -40.81 -12.00 -4.33
CA PHE A 33 -40.54 -10.56 -4.31
C PHE A 33 -39.15 -10.24 -4.87
N VAL A 34 -38.11 -11.00 -4.52
CA VAL A 34 -36.75 -10.81 -5.05
C VAL A 34 -36.72 -11.10 -6.55
N GLU A 35 -37.39 -12.16 -7.00
CA GLU A 35 -37.46 -12.53 -8.41
C GLU A 35 -38.24 -11.47 -9.23
N ALA A 36 -39.35 -10.97 -8.70
CA ALA A 36 -40.10 -9.85 -9.27
C ALA A 36 -39.28 -8.54 -9.27
N LEU A 37 -38.48 -8.29 -8.23
CA LEU A 37 -37.58 -7.13 -8.17
C LEU A 37 -36.48 -7.24 -9.24
N LYS A 38 -35.87 -8.42 -9.40
CA LYS A 38 -34.90 -8.66 -10.49
C LYS A 38 -35.54 -8.52 -11.87
N ALA A 39 -36.76 -9.02 -12.05
CA ALA A 39 -37.51 -8.95 -13.30
C ALA A 39 -37.93 -7.52 -13.65
N SER A 40 -38.30 -6.70 -12.65
CA SER A 40 -38.65 -5.28 -12.84
C SER A 40 -37.43 -4.36 -13.03
N TYR A 41 -36.23 -4.83 -12.69
CA TYR A 41 -34.98 -4.10 -12.86
C TYR A 41 -34.24 -4.53 -14.15
N HIS A 42 -34.78 -4.14 -15.32
CA HIS A 42 -34.21 -4.50 -16.63
C HIS A 42 -32.80 -3.93 -16.88
N ALA A 43 -32.42 -2.86 -16.18
CA ALA A 43 -31.08 -2.30 -16.24
C ALA A 43 -30.18 -3.06 -15.26
N ARG A 44 -29.50 -4.12 -15.73
CA ARG A 44 -28.35 -4.66 -14.99
C ARG A 44 -27.42 -3.48 -14.73
N SER A 45 -27.09 -3.23 -13.46
CA SER A 45 -26.19 -2.13 -13.06
C SER A 45 -24.76 -2.48 -13.41
N TYR A 46 -24.49 -2.63 -14.71
CA TYR A 46 -23.16 -2.84 -15.26
C TYR A 46 -22.54 -1.49 -15.56
N TYR A 47 -21.44 -1.16 -14.90
CA TYR A 47 -20.79 0.15 -15.02
C TYR A 47 -19.76 0.22 -16.16
N GLY A 48 -19.60 -0.87 -16.91
CA GLY A 48 -18.55 -1.00 -17.91
C GLY A 48 -17.17 -1.25 -17.30
N PRO A 49 -16.16 -1.50 -18.16
CA PRO A 49 -14.77 -1.55 -17.75
C PRO A 49 -14.24 -0.13 -17.44
N PRO A 50 -13.11 -0.02 -16.71
CA PRO A 50 -12.40 1.23 -16.55
C PRO A 50 -11.72 1.63 -17.86
N CYS A 51 -12.43 2.32 -18.75
CA CYS A 51 -11.93 2.74 -20.07
C CYS A 51 -11.71 4.25 -20.20
N TYR A 52 -12.01 5.03 -19.16
CA TYR A 52 -11.88 6.49 -19.19
C TYR A 52 -10.47 6.91 -18.79
N GLN A 53 -9.86 7.78 -19.57
CA GLN A 53 -8.48 8.21 -19.36
C GLN A 53 -8.41 9.60 -18.73
N CYS A 54 -7.51 9.76 -17.75
CA CYS A 54 -7.11 11.08 -17.29
C CYS A 54 -6.40 11.84 -18.41
N THR A 55 -6.83 13.07 -18.67
CA THR A 55 -6.28 13.94 -19.73
C THR A 55 -4.81 14.33 -19.54
N HIS A 56 -4.28 14.21 -18.32
CA HIS A 56 -2.92 14.63 -17.99
C HIS A 56 -1.89 13.50 -17.96
N CYS A 57 -2.29 12.29 -17.53
CA CYS A 57 -1.36 11.17 -17.35
C CYS A 57 -1.85 9.84 -17.94
N SER A 58 -3.01 9.84 -18.62
CA SER A 58 -3.60 8.66 -19.28
C SER A 58 -3.92 7.49 -18.35
N ALA A 59 -4.00 7.73 -17.04
CA ALA A 59 -4.47 6.75 -16.07
C ALA A 59 -5.92 6.35 -16.37
N LEU A 60 -6.23 5.04 -16.28
CA LEU A 60 -7.58 4.51 -16.46
C LEU A 60 -8.45 4.68 -15.21
N PHE A 61 -9.72 4.96 -15.44
CA PHE A 61 -10.78 5.14 -14.44
C PHE A 61 -12.10 4.57 -14.95
N TRP A 62 -12.98 4.24 -14.02
CA TRP A 62 -14.41 4.13 -14.28
C TRP A 62 -15.02 5.53 -14.49
N TYR A 63 -16.12 5.59 -15.26
CA TYR A 63 -16.83 6.85 -15.50
C TYR A 63 -17.21 7.59 -14.20
N ASN A 64 -17.58 6.83 -13.17
CA ASN A 64 -18.10 7.36 -11.91
C ASN A 64 -17.03 7.79 -10.90
N GLU A 65 -15.75 7.57 -11.19
CA GLU A 65 -14.64 8.11 -10.38
C GLU A 65 -14.32 9.58 -10.70
N ARG A 66 -15.06 10.18 -11.63
CA ARG A 66 -14.92 11.59 -12.01
C ARG A 66 -15.29 12.51 -10.83
N ILE A 67 -14.64 13.66 -10.76
CA ILE A 67 -14.83 14.61 -9.65
C ILE A 67 -15.84 15.71 -10.02
N GLY A 68 -16.06 15.92 -11.32
CA GLY A 68 -17.08 16.81 -11.87
C GLY A 68 -17.03 16.84 -13.39
N SER A 69 -18.05 17.41 -14.01
CA SER A 69 -18.01 17.89 -15.40
C SER A 69 -17.77 19.40 -15.35
N SER A 70 -16.70 19.91 -15.96
CA SER A 70 -16.42 21.34 -15.98
C SER A 70 -17.60 22.11 -16.56
N SER A 71 -18.14 23.08 -15.82
CA SER A 71 -19.21 23.96 -16.32
C SER A 71 -18.69 24.73 -17.52
N GLY A 72 -19.22 24.41 -18.70
CA GLY A 72 -18.88 25.07 -19.97
C GLY A 72 -18.30 24.11 -21.03
N ASN A 73 -17.70 22.99 -20.63
CA ASN A 73 -17.18 21.99 -21.57
C ASN A 73 -17.35 20.59 -20.96
N ARG A 74 -18.04 19.68 -21.65
CA ARG A 74 -18.40 18.31 -21.19
C ARG A 74 -17.19 17.37 -20.95
N SER A 75 -15.99 17.89 -20.72
CA SER A 75 -14.80 17.10 -20.43
C SER A 75 -14.88 16.51 -19.02
N ILE A 76 -14.69 15.19 -18.94
CA ILE A 76 -14.63 14.43 -17.69
C ILE A 76 -13.27 14.70 -17.04
N VAL A 77 -13.27 15.03 -15.74
CA VAL A 77 -12.05 15.37 -15.00
C VAL A 77 -11.77 14.35 -13.90
N TYR A 78 -10.53 13.84 -13.90
CA TYR A 78 -9.98 12.93 -12.89
C TYR A 78 -8.75 13.58 -12.24
N ASN A 79 -8.62 13.52 -10.91
CA ASN A 79 -7.46 14.08 -10.21
C ASN A 79 -6.76 13.13 -9.22
N ASN A 80 -7.33 11.95 -8.95
CA ASN A 80 -6.79 11.01 -7.95
C ASN A 80 -5.44 10.38 -8.37
N CYS A 81 -5.12 10.40 -9.67
CA CYS A 81 -3.86 9.87 -10.23
C CYS A 81 -2.70 10.86 -10.19
N CYS A 82 -2.89 12.10 -10.66
CA CYS A 82 -1.80 13.05 -10.91
C CYS A 82 -2.04 14.45 -10.35
N LYS A 83 -3.07 14.63 -9.50
CA LYS A 83 -3.47 15.94 -8.94
C LYS A 83 -3.70 16.99 -10.04
N SER A 84 -4.44 16.62 -11.09
CA SER A 84 -4.72 17.47 -12.25
C SER A 84 -3.43 17.91 -12.98
N GLY A 85 -2.55 16.95 -13.27
CA GLY A 85 -1.31 17.17 -14.03
C GLY A 85 -0.13 17.74 -13.24
N LYS A 86 -0.32 18.06 -11.95
CA LYS A 86 0.75 18.59 -11.07
C LYS A 86 1.84 17.55 -10.78
N VAL A 87 1.49 16.27 -10.72
CA VAL A 87 2.43 15.16 -10.53
C VAL A 87 2.77 14.59 -11.89
N ARG A 88 4.05 14.66 -12.27
CA ARG A 88 4.58 14.09 -13.51
C ARG A 88 5.87 13.34 -13.20
N LEU A 89 5.82 12.02 -13.29
CA LEU A 89 6.95 11.13 -13.05
C LEU A 89 7.35 10.42 -14.35
N PRO A 90 8.65 10.12 -14.55
CA PRO A 90 9.10 9.35 -15.69
C PRO A 90 8.46 7.96 -15.70
N PRO A 91 8.10 7.41 -16.88
CA PRO A 91 7.64 6.03 -17.00
C PRO A 91 8.78 5.06 -16.70
N TYR A 92 8.44 3.86 -16.26
CA TYR A 92 9.42 2.78 -16.10
C TYR A 92 9.90 2.27 -17.47
N SER A 93 11.14 1.80 -17.50
CA SER A 93 11.71 1.14 -18.67
C SER A 93 11.08 -0.26 -18.85
N PRO A 94 11.02 -0.79 -20.08
CA PRO A 94 10.62 -2.17 -20.32
C PRO A 94 11.51 -3.14 -19.54
N ARG A 95 10.94 -4.27 -19.11
CA ARG A 95 11.66 -5.29 -18.34
C ARG A 95 12.71 -5.98 -19.22
N PRO A 96 13.92 -6.29 -18.71
CA PRO A 96 14.91 -7.05 -19.46
C PRO A 96 14.58 -8.55 -19.52
N GLU A 97 15.19 -9.28 -20.45
CA GLU A 97 15.10 -10.75 -20.48
C GLU A 97 16.05 -11.39 -19.45
N PRO A 98 15.69 -12.53 -18.84
CA PRO A 98 14.51 -13.38 -19.12
C PRO A 98 13.23 -12.93 -18.42
N LEU A 99 13.29 -11.88 -17.58
CA LEU A 99 12.18 -11.46 -16.73
C LEU A 99 10.96 -11.03 -17.56
N LEU A 100 11.16 -10.42 -18.72
CA LEU A 100 10.09 -10.04 -19.64
C LEU A 100 9.27 -11.26 -20.09
N SER A 101 9.95 -12.33 -20.52
CA SER A 101 9.31 -13.57 -20.96
C SER A 101 8.70 -14.35 -19.79
N LEU A 102 9.36 -14.40 -18.63
CA LEU A 102 8.91 -15.15 -17.46
C LEU A 102 7.72 -14.49 -16.73
N ALA A 103 7.72 -13.16 -16.59
CA ALA A 103 6.73 -12.44 -15.79
C ALA A 103 5.47 -12.09 -16.61
N ARG A 104 4.81 -13.14 -17.12
CA ARG A 104 3.58 -13.05 -17.93
C ARG A 104 2.43 -13.81 -17.30
N PHE A 105 1.25 -13.18 -17.27
CA PHE A 105 0.01 -13.82 -16.79
C PHE A 105 -0.57 -14.80 -17.83
N ASP A 106 -0.35 -14.52 -19.11
CA ASP A 106 -0.80 -15.32 -20.26
C ASP A 106 0.29 -16.26 -20.78
N GLY A 107 1.38 -16.42 -20.04
CA GLY A 107 2.52 -17.24 -20.44
C GLY A 107 2.27 -18.75 -20.36
N ASP A 108 3.31 -19.48 -20.68
CA ASP A 108 3.36 -20.94 -20.63
C ASP A 108 3.38 -21.49 -19.19
N SER A 109 3.56 -22.81 -19.04
CA SER A 109 3.65 -23.45 -17.72
C SER A 109 4.82 -22.92 -16.89
N ILE A 110 5.94 -22.56 -17.53
CA ILE A 110 7.12 -21.98 -16.88
C ILE A 110 6.79 -20.61 -16.32
N SER A 111 6.20 -19.72 -17.13
CA SER A 111 5.78 -18.38 -16.73
C SER A 111 4.76 -18.43 -15.60
N LYS A 112 3.79 -19.34 -15.66
CA LYS A 112 2.79 -19.53 -14.59
C LYS A 112 3.43 -20.00 -13.28
N SER A 113 4.36 -20.95 -13.34
CA SER A 113 5.11 -21.41 -12.16
C SER A 113 5.98 -20.28 -11.59
N PHE A 114 6.66 -19.53 -12.46
CA PHE A 114 7.45 -18.36 -12.07
C PHE A 114 6.59 -17.31 -11.37
N MET A 115 5.45 -16.91 -11.95
CA MET A 115 4.53 -15.93 -11.38
C MET A 115 3.92 -16.38 -10.05
N GLN A 116 3.69 -17.69 -9.85
CA GLN A 116 3.25 -18.22 -8.55
C GLN A 116 4.33 -18.09 -7.47
N ASN A 117 5.59 -18.31 -7.84
CA ASN A 117 6.74 -18.30 -6.92
C ASN A 117 7.54 -16.99 -6.97
N ILE A 118 7.05 -15.94 -7.63
CA ILE A 118 7.82 -14.73 -7.93
C ILE A 118 8.32 -14.00 -6.68
N ARG A 119 7.58 -14.10 -5.57
CA ARG A 119 8.02 -13.56 -4.27
C ARG A 119 9.27 -14.28 -3.76
N GLN A 120 9.32 -15.61 -3.87
CA GLN A 120 10.51 -16.39 -3.51
C GLN A 120 11.68 -16.04 -4.42
N TYR A 121 11.47 -15.99 -5.74
CA TYR A 121 12.52 -15.55 -6.68
C TYR A 121 13.04 -14.15 -6.32
N ASN A 122 12.17 -13.19 -6.00
CA ASN A 122 12.63 -11.87 -5.56
C ASN A 122 13.43 -11.93 -4.25
N CYS A 123 13.01 -12.74 -3.28
CA CYS A 123 13.77 -12.94 -2.03
C CYS A 123 15.19 -13.45 -2.28
N LEU A 124 15.39 -14.33 -3.27
CA LEU A 124 16.73 -14.82 -3.64
C LEU A 124 17.68 -13.70 -4.07
N PHE A 125 17.15 -12.60 -4.61
CA PHE A 125 17.93 -11.50 -5.15
C PHE A 125 17.91 -10.24 -4.29
N ALA A 126 17.03 -10.13 -3.29
CA ALA A 126 16.92 -8.95 -2.44
C ALA A 126 18.26 -8.59 -1.78
N PHE A 127 18.61 -7.31 -1.79
CA PHE A 127 19.82 -6.79 -1.13
C PHE A 127 19.58 -6.56 0.35
N THR A 128 18.35 -6.28 0.71
CA THR A 128 17.90 -5.97 2.07
C THR A 128 16.96 -7.04 2.58
N PHE A 129 16.84 -7.10 3.90
CA PHE A 129 15.80 -7.89 4.53
C PHE A 129 14.73 -6.98 5.12
N VAL A 130 13.48 -7.44 5.06
CA VAL A 130 12.36 -6.78 5.73
C VAL A 130 12.29 -7.26 7.17
N GLY A 131 12.47 -6.34 8.11
CA GLY A 131 12.13 -6.57 9.50
C GLY A 131 10.72 -6.08 9.80
N ALA A 132 9.89 -6.98 10.32
CA ALA A 132 8.52 -6.70 10.73
C ALA A 132 8.11 -7.65 11.85
N HIS A 133 7.31 -7.17 12.81
CA HIS A 133 6.72 -8.05 13.82
C HIS A 133 5.43 -8.66 13.25
N ILE A 134 5.52 -9.89 12.75
CA ILE A 134 4.38 -10.60 12.15
C ILE A 134 3.59 -11.31 13.25
N ASP A 135 2.33 -10.94 13.41
CA ASP A 135 1.40 -11.62 14.30
C ASP A 135 0.68 -12.74 13.53
N ARG A 136 0.97 -13.99 13.92
CA ARG A 136 0.43 -15.20 13.29
C ARG A 136 -0.75 -15.80 14.06
N SER A 137 -1.17 -15.21 15.18
CA SER A 137 -2.20 -15.78 16.05
C SER A 137 -3.61 -15.79 15.44
N MET A 138 -3.84 -15.01 14.39
CA MET A 138 -5.17 -14.72 13.84
C MET A 138 -5.67 -15.72 12.78
N ASN A 139 -4.82 -16.61 12.27
CA ASN A 139 -5.19 -17.53 11.18
C ASN A 139 -5.65 -18.89 11.75
N ASP A 140 -6.85 -18.92 12.33
CA ASP A 140 -7.47 -20.09 12.97
C ASP A 140 -8.32 -20.96 12.02
N GLY A 141 -8.43 -20.57 10.74
CA GLY A 141 -9.14 -21.32 9.71
C GLY A 141 -10.62 -20.94 9.53
N HIS A 142 -11.18 -20.05 10.36
CA HIS A 142 -12.58 -19.63 10.28
C HIS A 142 -12.85 -18.45 9.32
N GLY A 143 -11.82 -17.89 8.67
CA GLY A 143 -11.96 -16.76 7.76
C GLY A 143 -10.85 -16.68 6.71
N PRO A 144 -10.94 -15.68 5.80
CA PRO A 144 -9.86 -15.39 4.87
C PRO A 144 -8.55 -15.15 5.62
N PRO A 145 -7.40 -15.61 5.07
CA PRO A 145 -6.12 -15.47 5.75
C PRO A 145 -5.76 -14.00 5.94
N ILE A 146 -5.42 -13.64 7.18
CA ILE A 146 -5.02 -12.29 7.58
C ILE A 146 -3.49 -12.27 7.74
N PHE A 147 -2.85 -11.31 7.08
CA PHE A 147 -1.44 -10.99 7.32
C PHE A 147 -1.37 -9.74 8.19
N LYS A 148 -1.02 -9.92 9.48
CA LYS A 148 -0.98 -8.84 10.46
C LYS A 148 0.46 -8.48 10.80
N ILE A 149 0.77 -7.20 10.65
CA ILE A 149 2.06 -6.62 11.03
C ILE A 149 1.83 -5.67 12.19
N CYS A 150 2.62 -5.81 13.25
CA CYS A 150 2.63 -4.91 14.39
C CYS A 150 3.87 -3.99 14.32
N GLY A 151 3.71 -2.73 14.68
CA GLY A 151 4.80 -1.76 14.69
C GLY A 151 5.22 -1.30 13.29
N GLN A 152 6.51 -0.99 13.13
CA GLN A 152 7.07 -0.42 11.91
C GLN A 152 7.71 -1.50 11.04
N ILE A 153 7.39 -1.49 9.74
CA ILE A 153 8.16 -2.20 8.72
C ILE A 153 9.46 -1.44 8.50
N HIS A 154 10.57 -2.15 8.42
CA HIS A 154 11.85 -1.53 8.13
C HIS A 154 12.69 -2.43 7.23
N HIS A 155 13.29 -1.84 6.20
CA HIS A 155 14.36 -2.51 5.46
C HIS A 155 15.66 -2.35 6.21
N ARG A 156 16.39 -3.45 6.34
CA ARG A 156 17.71 -3.47 6.96
C ARG A 156 18.74 -4.07 6.01
N ILE A 157 19.95 -3.57 6.12
CA ILE A 157 21.09 -3.96 5.30
C ILE A 157 22.25 -4.35 6.21
N GLY A 158 22.93 -5.44 5.86
CA GLY A 158 24.09 -5.95 6.61
C GLY A 158 25.41 -5.55 5.98
N SER A 159 26.50 -6.16 6.45
CA SER A 159 27.84 -6.04 5.86
C SER A 159 28.02 -6.88 4.59
N LEU A 160 29.07 -6.56 3.81
CA LEU A 160 29.41 -7.26 2.56
C LEU A 160 29.71 -8.74 2.76
N LEU A 161 30.36 -9.09 3.88
CA LEU A 161 30.72 -10.45 4.22
C LEU A 161 29.92 -10.94 5.44
N PRO A 162 29.60 -12.24 5.53
CA PRO A 162 29.02 -12.83 6.72
C PRO A 162 29.99 -12.75 7.91
N VAL A 163 29.42 -12.69 9.11
CA VAL A 163 30.17 -12.70 10.38
C VAL A 163 30.14 -14.13 10.94
N ASN A 164 31.25 -14.61 11.49
CA ASN A 164 31.37 -15.90 12.21
C ASN A 164 30.85 -17.12 11.41
N ASP A 165 31.30 -17.27 10.15
CA ASP A 165 30.96 -18.40 9.26
C ASP A 165 29.46 -18.69 9.10
N GLN A 166 28.60 -17.70 9.37
CA GLN A 166 27.18 -17.82 9.14
C GLN A 166 26.87 -17.94 7.64
N PRO A 167 25.80 -18.65 7.26
CA PRO A 167 25.41 -18.74 5.86
C PRO A 167 25.12 -17.34 5.29
N PRO A 168 25.59 -17.04 4.07
CA PRO A 168 25.42 -15.73 3.45
C PRO A 168 23.94 -15.44 3.19
N LYS A 169 23.51 -14.19 3.41
CA LYS A 169 22.13 -13.76 3.16
C LYS A 169 22.05 -12.42 2.43
N PHE A 170 21.00 -12.24 1.64
CA PHE A 170 20.68 -10.99 0.94
C PHE A 170 21.85 -10.46 0.11
N LEU A 171 22.31 -9.22 0.34
CA LEU A 171 23.44 -8.64 -0.40
C LEU A 171 24.73 -9.48 -0.36
N GLN A 172 24.95 -10.26 0.70
CA GLN A 172 26.14 -11.09 0.84
C GLN A 172 26.23 -12.15 -0.26
N LEU A 173 25.09 -12.57 -0.81
CA LEU A 173 25.01 -13.55 -1.92
C LEU A 173 25.58 -13.01 -3.24
N TYR A 174 25.81 -11.70 -3.34
CA TYR A 174 26.49 -11.09 -4.49
C TYR A 174 28.02 -11.08 -4.34
N VAL A 175 28.51 -11.28 -3.11
CA VAL A 175 29.93 -11.12 -2.74
C VAL A 175 30.55 -12.45 -2.34
N TYR A 176 29.92 -13.20 -1.43
CA TYR A 176 30.43 -14.42 -0.84
C TYR A 176 30.21 -15.65 -1.74
N ASP A 177 31.22 -16.52 -1.84
CA ASP A 177 31.24 -17.80 -2.57
C ASP A 177 30.32 -17.83 -3.81
N THR A 178 30.75 -17.14 -4.86
CA THR A 178 29.97 -17.06 -6.08
C THR A 178 30.13 -18.28 -7.00
N ALA A 179 31.01 -19.23 -6.65
CA ALA A 179 31.11 -20.49 -7.37
C ALA A 179 29.87 -21.36 -7.13
N HIS A 180 29.31 -21.30 -5.91
CA HIS A 180 28.09 -22.01 -5.52
C HIS A 180 26.89 -21.08 -5.33
N GLU A 181 26.89 -19.91 -5.96
CA GLU A 181 25.91 -18.84 -5.72
C GLU A 181 24.46 -19.29 -5.85
N VAL A 182 24.13 -20.05 -6.90
CA VAL A 182 22.75 -20.51 -7.16
C VAL A 182 22.26 -21.39 -6.01
N ASN A 183 23.09 -22.32 -5.55
CA ASN A 183 22.77 -23.19 -4.41
C ASN A 183 22.69 -22.38 -3.12
N ASN A 184 23.64 -21.47 -2.88
CA ASN A 184 23.65 -20.59 -1.70
C ASN A 184 22.39 -19.72 -1.63
N ARG A 185 21.94 -19.16 -2.77
CA ARG A 185 20.69 -18.40 -2.87
C ARG A 185 19.49 -19.28 -2.50
N ILE A 186 19.35 -20.46 -3.12
CA ILE A 186 18.20 -21.35 -2.86
C ILE A 186 18.17 -21.82 -1.40
N ASN A 187 19.33 -22.14 -0.83
CA ASN A 187 19.46 -22.57 0.56
C ASN A 187 19.24 -21.44 1.57
N SER A 188 19.28 -20.17 1.13
CA SER A 188 19.03 -19.01 2.00
C SER A 188 17.54 -18.79 2.31
N LEU A 189 16.62 -19.41 1.54
CA LEU A 189 15.18 -19.34 1.79
C LEU A 189 14.84 -20.03 3.12
N SER A 190 14.02 -19.38 3.94
CA SER A 190 13.55 -19.98 5.18
C SER A 190 12.41 -20.96 4.92
N THR A 191 12.14 -21.85 5.88
CA THR A 191 10.95 -22.71 5.85
C THR A 191 9.64 -21.92 5.79
N ALA A 192 9.64 -20.65 6.23
CA ALA A 192 8.49 -19.76 6.13
C ALA A 192 8.26 -19.20 4.71
N ASP A 193 9.25 -19.28 3.83
CA ASP A 193 9.16 -18.79 2.45
C ASP A 193 8.55 -19.82 1.49
N GLY A 194 8.25 -21.03 1.96
CA GLY A 194 7.66 -22.13 1.17
C GLY A 194 8.67 -23.20 0.76
N PRO A 195 8.23 -24.29 0.11
CA PRO A 195 9.12 -25.36 -0.31
C PRO A 195 10.09 -24.86 -1.40
N THR A 196 11.37 -25.23 -1.28
CA THR A 196 12.40 -24.87 -2.27
C THR A 196 12.31 -25.71 -3.55
N SER A 197 11.55 -26.80 -3.54
CA SER A 197 11.37 -27.72 -4.68
C SER A 197 10.67 -27.08 -5.88
N SER A 198 9.96 -25.96 -5.71
CA SER A 198 9.32 -25.21 -6.79
C SER A 198 10.26 -24.24 -7.52
N ILE A 199 11.46 -24.00 -6.99
CA ILE A 199 12.43 -23.07 -7.54
C ILE A 199 13.33 -23.77 -8.54
N ARG A 200 13.37 -23.28 -9.78
CA ARG A 200 14.22 -23.85 -10.83
C ARG A 200 15.57 -23.15 -10.88
N GLN A 201 16.64 -23.94 -10.86
CA GLN A 201 18.02 -23.44 -10.82
C GLN A 201 18.41 -22.68 -12.10
N ASP A 202 17.93 -23.12 -13.26
CA ASP A 202 18.17 -22.48 -14.55
C ASP A 202 17.63 -21.03 -14.56
N ILE A 203 16.40 -20.82 -14.08
CA ILE A 203 15.81 -19.49 -13.94
C ILE A 203 16.62 -18.61 -12.98
N VAL A 204 17.07 -19.15 -11.86
CA VAL A 204 17.91 -18.40 -10.90
C VAL A 204 19.22 -17.98 -11.55
N GLN A 205 19.84 -18.84 -12.36
CA GLN A 205 21.08 -18.52 -13.06
C GLN A 205 20.88 -17.43 -14.11
N GLU A 206 19.82 -17.51 -14.92
CA GLU A 206 19.51 -16.49 -15.93
C GLU A 206 19.15 -15.14 -15.33
N LEU A 207 18.35 -15.12 -14.24
CA LEU A 207 18.03 -13.89 -13.51
C LEU A 207 19.26 -13.27 -12.83
N SER A 208 20.18 -14.09 -12.32
CA SER A 208 21.44 -13.59 -11.76
C SER A 208 22.27 -12.87 -12.82
N LYS A 209 22.41 -13.48 -14.00
CA LYS A 209 23.09 -12.86 -15.15
C LYS A 209 22.42 -11.56 -15.59
N MET A 210 21.09 -11.55 -15.68
CA MET A 210 20.31 -10.36 -16.03
C MET A 210 20.55 -9.21 -15.04
N LEU A 211 20.53 -9.49 -13.73
CA LEU A 211 20.78 -8.46 -12.71
C LEU A 211 22.24 -7.99 -12.74
N ASP A 212 23.20 -8.88 -12.97
CA ASP A 212 24.62 -8.48 -13.12
C ASP A 212 24.83 -7.56 -14.34
N GLU A 213 24.04 -7.74 -15.40
CA GLU A 213 24.10 -6.93 -16.62
C GLU A 213 23.37 -5.58 -16.50
N HIS A 214 22.24 -5.53 -15.80
CA HIS A 214 21.37 -4.35 -15.80
C HIS A 214 21.31 -3.60 -14.47
N ASN A 215 21.46 -4.29 -13.34
CA ASN A 215 21.26 -3.69 -12.03
C ASN A 215 22.55 -3.01 -11.53
N PRO A 216 22.53 -1.68 -11.30
CA PRO A 216 23.71 -0.95 -10.87
C PRO A 216 24.20 -1.34 -9.47
N PHE A 217 23.30 -1.73 -8.56
CA PHE A 217 23.69 -2.21 -7.23
C PHE A 217 24.38 -3.57 -7.32
N ALA A 218 23.83 -4.52 -8.09
CA ALA A 218 24.46 -5.81 -8.33
C ALA A 218 25.88 -5.64 -8.86
N LYS A 219 26.06 -4.82 -9.92
CA LYS A 219 27.38 -4.48 -10.48
C LYS A 219 28.37 -3.97 -9.43
N LYS A 220 27.91 -3.09 -8.52
CA LYS A 220 28.75 -2.51 -7.47
C LYS A 220 29.16 -3.55 -6.42
N PHE A 221 28.25 -4.44 -6.02
CA PHE A 221 28.59 -5.56 -5.15
C PHE A 221 29.53 -6.56 -5.85
N ARG A 222 29.35 -6.84 -7.15
CA ARG A 222 30.29 -7.66 -7.93
C ARG A 222 31.68 -7.03 -8.03
N LEU A 223 31.76 -5.72 -8.15
CA LEU A 223 33.02 -4.98 -8.14
C LEU A 223 33.70 -5.08 -6.77
N ALA A 224 32.94 -4.89 -5.69
CA ALA A 224 33.46 -5.04 -4.33
C ALA A 224 33.99 -6.45 -4.08
N ARG A 225 33.30 -7.50 -4.55
CA ARG A 225 33.81 -8.88 -4.53
C ARG A 225 35.18 -9.02 -5.20
N LYS A 226 35.32 -8.50 -6.43
CA LYS A 226 36.59 -8.58 -7.17
C LYS A 226 37.73 -7.97 -6.35
N ARG A 227 37.50 -6.79 -5.78
CA ARG A 227 38.50 -6.11 -4.94
C ARG A 227 38.82 -6.85 -3.66
N LEU A 228 37.81 -7.40 -2.97
CA LEU A 228 38.01 -8.21 -1.76
C LEU A 228 38.84 -9.47 -2.01
N ASN A 229 38.70 -10.08 -3.19
CA ASN A 229 39.51 -11.24 -3.59
C ASN A 229 40.95 -10.86 -3.94
N GLU A 230 41.17 -9.67 -4.50
CA GLU A 230 42.51 -9.16 -4.86
C GLU A 230 43.26 -8.58 -3.63
N HIS A 231 42.53 -8.00 -2.68
CA HIS A 231 43.06 -7.26 -1.53
C HIS A 231 42.40 -7.75 -0.23
N THR A 232 42.83 -8.91 0.27
CA THR A 232 42.22 -9.61 1.43
C THR A 232 42.32 -8.86 2.76
N ASN A 233 43.19 -7.86 2.86
CA ASN A 233 43.43 -7.08 4.09
C ASN A 233 42.87 -5.65 4.04
N GLU A 234 42.18 -5.26 2.97
CA GLU A 234 41.59 -3.92 2.85
C GLU A 234 40.14 -3.90 3.34
N GLU A 235 39.81 -2.86 4.11
CA GLU A 235 38.43 -2.56 4.47
C GLU A 235 37.80 -1.65 3.40
N PHE A 236 36.73 -2.15 2.80
CA PHE A 236 35.94 -1.44 1.82
C PHE A 236 34.61 -0.97 2.41
N ILE A 237 34.19 0.20 1.96
CA ILE A 237 32.87 0.75 2.26
C ILE A 237 32.14 0.99 0.93
N ILE A 238 30.92 0.47 0.80
CA ILE A 238 30.00 0.88 -0.26
C ILE A 238 29.04 1.92 0.30
N ARG A 239 29.04 3.08 -0.34
CA ARG A 239 28.13 4.19 -0.05
C ARG A 239 27.08 4.26 -1.13
N ILE A 240 25.83 3.96 -0.80
CA ILE A 240 24.70 4.23 -1.68
C ILE A 240 24.23 5.66 -1.43
N ILE A 241 24.25 6.46 -2.49
CA ILE A 241 24.04 7.91 -2.41
C ILE A 241 22.55 8.18 -2.26
N GLY A 242 22.17 8.85 -1.17
CA GLY A 242 20.85 9.38 -0.94
C GLY A 242 20.62 10.66 -1.73
N ALA A 243 19.36 10.96 -2.03
CA ALA A 243 19.03 12.20 -2.71
C ALA A 243 19.11 13.42 -1.79
N ARG A 244 19.66 14.50 -2.32
CA ARG A 244 19.67 15.83 -1.71
C ARG A 244 18.40 16.60 -2.07
N GLU A 245 18.09 17.59 -1.25
CA GLU A 245 16.95 18.47 -1.51
C GLU A 245 17.24 19.33 -2.75
N GLY A 246 16.34 19.28 -3.74
CA GLY A 246 16.52 19.96 -5.03
C GLY A 246 17.22 19.13 -6.11
N ASP A 247 17.67 17.91 -5.81
CA ASP A 247 18.16 16.99 -6.85
C ASP A 247 17.04 16.77 -7.89
N PRO A 248 17.33 16.87 -9.20
CA PRO A 248 16.32 16.65 -10.22
C PRO A 248 15.75 15.24 -10.09
N VAL A 249 14.45 15.09 -10.39
CA VAL A 249 13.89 13.75 -10.63
C VAL A 249 14.73 13.17 -11.76
N GLN A 250 15.45 12.08 -11.48
CA GLN A 250 16.35 11.50 -12.46
C GLN A 250 15.49 10.95 -13.61
N TYR A 251 15.43 11.69 -14.73
CA TYR A 251 14.70 11.29 -15.94
C TYR A 251 15.45 10.22 -16.73
N ASN A 252 16.76 10.09 -16.47
CA ASN A 252 17.64 9.16 -17.15
C ASN A 252 17.95 7.95 -16.27
N MET A 253 18.25 6.83 -16.93
CA MET A 253 18.77 5.64 -16.26
C MET A 253 20.03 6.00 -15.47
N PRO A 254 20.10 5.67 -14.17
CA PRO A 254 21.25 6.02 -13.36
C PRO A 254 22.51 5.30 -13.83
N THR A 255 23.64 6.02 -13.89
CA THR A 255 24.93 5.35 -14.06
C THR A 255 25.36 4.71 -12.74
N THR A 256 26.22 3.69 -12.81
CA THR A 256 26.67 2.97 -11.61
C THR A 256 27.31 3.89 -10.57
N ASP A 257 28.00 4.95 -11.00
CA ASP A 257 28.67 5.89 -10.10
C ASP A 257 27.71 6.89 -9.45
N ASP A 258 26.54 7.14 -10.05
CA ASP A 258 25.51 8.03 -9.51
C ASP A 258 24.73 7.44 -8.33
N LEU A 259 24.76 6.11 -8.18
CA LEU A 259 23.97 5.39 -7.17
C LEU A 259 24.79 4.83 -6.03
N ALA A 260 25.99 4.33 -6.32
CA ALA A 260 26.85 3.78 -5.29
C ALA A 260 28.33 4.01 -5.57
N MET A 261 29.07 4.40 -4.53
CA MET A 261 30.51 4.64 -4.58
C MET A 261 31.23 3.64 -3.68
N LEU A 262 32.31 3.05 -4.20
CA LEU A 262 33.19 2.16 -3.45
C LEU A 262 34.38 2.98 -2.93
N VAL A 263 34.57 3.00 -1.62
CA VAL A 263 35.55 3.85 -0.93
C VAL A 263 36.48 2.99 -0.05
N ILE A 264 37.74 3.42 0.09
CA ILE A 264 38.81 2.75 0.86
C ILE A 264 39.18 3.67 2.05
N GLY A 265 39.24 3.13 3.27
CA GLY A 265 39.73 3.82 4.48
C GLY A 265 38.67 4.33 5.48
N ASP A 266 39.15 4.95 6.57
CA ASP A 266 38.34 5.43 7.70
C ASP A 266 37.50 6.67 7.35
N PHE A 267 36.21 6.65 7.71
CA PHE A 267 35.24 7.72 7.41
C PHE A 267 34.55 8.26 8.67
N SER A 268 34.32 9.57 8.73
CA SER A 268 33.41 10.15 9.72
C SER A 268 31.95 10.04 9.24
N LEU A 269 31.13 9.32 10.00
CA LEU A 269 29.71 9.07 9.71
C LEU A 269 28.85 10.36 9.78
N ASP A 270 29.35 11.42 10.41
CA ASP A 270 28.60 12.66 10.67
C ASP A 270 28.27 13.48 9.42
N THR A 271 28.96 13.24 8.30
CA THR A 271 28.85 14.08 7.10
C THR A 271 27.66 13.70 6.20
N PHE A 272 27.08 12.49 6.33
CA PHE A 272 26.18 11.92 5.30
C PHE A 272 24.93 11.21 5.85
N LYS A 273 24.13 11.92 6.66
CA LYS A 273 22.94 11.40 7.36
C LYS A 273 21.87 10.71 6.50
N ARG A 274 21.89 10.87 5.18
CA ARG A 274 20.89 10.31 4.25
C ARG A 274 21.41 9.13 3.43
N ASP A 275 22.68 8.79 3.51
CA ASP A 275 23.28 7.75 2.67
C ASP A 275 23.25 6.39 3.37
N ILE A 276 23.30 5.32 2.59
CA ILE A 276 23.42 3.96 3.14
C ILE A 276 24.89 3.57 3.07
N ILE A 277 25.47 3.28 4.24
CA ILE A 277 26.88 2.92 4.40
C ILE A 277 26.95 1.44 4.72
N ILE A 278 27.57 0.68 3.81
CA ILE A 278 27.74 -0.77 3.88
C ILE A 278 29.23 -1.06 4.09
N GLU A 279 29.57 -1.63 5.23
CA GLU A 279 30.95 -1.98 5.60
C GLU A 279 31.29 -3.41 5.20
N THR A 280 32.59 -3.70 5.11
CA THR A 280 33.08 -5.04 4.75
C THR A 280 32.65 -6.11 5.76
N ARG A 281 32.84 -5.84 7.06
CA ARG A 281 32.39 -6.68 8.16
C ARG A 281 31.79 -5.80 9.25
N ASN A 282 30.57 -6.11 9.66
CA ASN A 282 29.91 -5.50 10.81
C ASN A 282 28.87 -6.48 11.35
N SER A 283 28.80 -6.64 12.66
CA SER A 283 27.78 -7.47 13.32
C SER A 283 26.40 -6.83 13.35
N GLU A 284 26.29 -5.53 13.07
CA GLU A 284 25.03 -4.78 13.15
C GLU A 284 24.31 -4.65 11.81
N LEU A 285 22.98 -4.77 11.86
CA LEU A 285 22.10 -4.56 10.72
C LEU A 285 21.57 -3.14 10.75
N ARG A 286 21.89 -2.35 9.73
CA ARG A 286 21.52 -0.94 9.66
C ARG A 286 20.14 -0.76 9.03
N ARG A 287 19.29 0.05 9.65
CA ARG A 287 17.98 0.41 9.09
C ARG A 287 18.15 1.42 7.96
N ILE A 288 17.47 1.16 6.84
CA ILE A 288 17.35 2.11 5.74
C ILE A 288 16.12 2.99 5.98
N SER A 289 16.27 4.29 5.78
CA SER A 289 15.13 5.21 5.80
C SER A 289 14.17 4.93 4.64
N SER A 290 12.86 4.90 4.92
CA SER A 290 11.81 4.84 3.89
C SER A 290 11.77 6.07 2.97
N LEU A 291 12.52 7.13 3.32
CA LEU A 291 12.73 8.31 2.47
C LEU A 291 13.90 8.17 1.49
N HIS A 292 14.68 7.09 1.58
CA HIS A 292 15.81 6.86 0.69
C HIS A 292 15.30 6.42 -0.70
N PRO A 293 15.75 7.04 -1.80
CA PRO A 293 15.26 6.69 -3.15
C PRO A 293 15.47 5.22 -3.52
N ALA A 294 16.59 4.61 -3.08
CA ALA A 294 16.86 3.19 -3.31
C ALA A 294 16.04 2.21 -2.43
N TYR A 295 15.19 2.69 -1.51
CA TYR A 295 14.51 1.85 -0.51
C TYR A 295 13.73 0.68 -1.12
N MET A 296 12.93 0.96 -2.17
CA MET A 296 12.15 -0.05 -2.88
C MET A 296 13.02 -0.93 -3.79
N ALA A 297 13.97 -0.33 -4.51
CA ALA A 297 14.82 -1.05 -5.45
C ALA A 297 15.76 -2.06 -4.77
N LEU A 298 16.21 -1.76 -3.55
CA LEU A 298 17.05 -2.68 -2.77
C LEU A 298 16.27 -3.92 -2.27
N GLN A 299 14.98 -3.76 -1.99
CA GLN A 299 14.12 -4.84 -1.51
C GLN A 299 13.46 -5.66 -2.62
N TYR A 300 13.20 -5.03 -3.77
CA TYR A 300 12.48 -5.64 -4.89
C TYR A 300 13.28 -5.61 -6.22
N PRO A 301 14.45 -6.28 -6.32
CA PRO A 301 15.28 -6.20 -7.52
C PRO A 301 14.61 -6.71 -8.80
N LEU A 302 13.64 -7.62 -8.69
CA LEU A 302 12.87 -8.07 -9.87
C LEU A 302 11.80 -7.06 -10.30
N LEU A 303 11.34 -6.19 -9.40
CA LEU A 303 10.46 -5.08 -9.78
C LEU A 303 11.26 -3.90 -10.35
N PHE A 304 12.48 -3.69 -9.86
CA PHE A 304 13.36 -2.59 -10.22
C PHE A 304 14.71 -3.10 -10.75
N PRO A 305 14.72 -3.80 -11.90
CA PRO A 305 15.91 -4.45 -12.43
C PRO A 305 17.03 -3.46 -12.78
N TYR A 306 16.69 -2.19 -12.98
CA TYR A 306 17.64 -1.13 -13.30
C TYR A 306 18.03 -0.27 -12.09
N GLY A 307 17.58 -0.63 -10.88
CA GLY A 307 17.86 0.15 -9.68
C GLY A 307 17.15 1.50 -9.66
N GLU A 308 15.95 1.57 -10.25
CA GLU A 308 15.18 2.80 -10.40
C GLU A 308 14.94 3.47 -9.05
N ARG A 309 15.10 4.80 -9.01
CA ARG A 309 14.84 5.59 -7.81
C ARG A 309 13.35 5.64 -7.51
N GLY A 310 13.00 5.36 -6.26
CA GLY A 310 11.65 5.50 -5.70
C GLY A 310 11.33 6.93 -5.30
N PHE A 311 10.45 7.08 -4.29
CA PHE A 311 10.10 8.39 -3.75
C PHE A 311 11.33 9.13 -3.21
N GLN A 312 11.37 10.44 -3.45
CA GLN A 312 12.41 11.33 -2.99
C GLN A 312 11.78 12.59 -2.38
N VAL A 313 12.37 13.07 -1.27
CA VAL A 313 11.97 14.32 -0.64
C VAL A 313 12.42 15.51 -1.49
N GLY A 314 11.54 16.50 -1.65
CA GLY A 314 11.85 17.73 -2.39
C GLY A 314 11.50 17.70 -3.88
N VAL A 315 10.88 16.63 -4.38
CA VAL A 315 10.38 16.61 -5.77
C VAL A 315 9.30 17.68 -5.95
N ALA A 316 9.52 18.66 -6.81
CA ALA A 316 8.58 19.75 -7.07
C ALA A 316 7.40 19.31 -7.95
N TYR A 317 6.24 19.95 -7.80
CA TYR A 317 5.17 19.82 -8.78
C TYR A 317 5.55 20.48 -10.12
N SER A 318 5.01 19.96 -11.22
CA SER A 318 5.31 20.38 -12.61
C SER A 318 4.92 21.83 -12.92
N ASP A 319 3.90 22.38 -12.26
CA ASP A 319 3.41 23.74 -12.48
C ASP A 319 3.68 24.62 -11.24
N THR A 320 4.65 25.52 -11.37
CA THR A 320 5.06 26.48 -10.34
C THR A 320 4.54 27.89 -10.61
N ARG A 321 3.80 28.12 -11.70
CA ARG A 321 3.58 29.48 -12.23
C ARG A 321 2.54 30.32 -11.47
N VAL A 322 1.69 29.72 -10.65
CA VAL A 322 0.73 30.46 -9.80
C VAL A 322 0.64 29.81 -8.43
N ARG A 323 1.45 30.28 -7.48
CA ARG A 323 1.41 29.80 -6.09
C ARG A 323 1.17 30.98 -5.16
N GLY A 324 0.05 30.94 -4.44
CA GLY A 324 -0.10 31.74 -3.24
C GLY A 324 0.97 31.36 -2.21
N THR A 325 1.30 32.29 -1.32
CA THR A 325 2.35 32.22 -0.28
C THR A 325 2.27 31.01 0.66
N HIS A 326 1.18 30.24 0.63
CA HIS A 326 0.94 29.08 1.51
C HIS A 326 0.68 27.75 0.76
N SER A 327 0.94 27.65 -0.55
CA SER A 327 0.71 26.40 -1.29
C SER A 327 1.90 25.43 -1.20
N ARG A 328 1.63 24.12 -0.99
CA ARG A 328 2.67 23.09 -0.87
C ARG A 328 3.50 22.97 -2.14
N ALA A 329 4.81 23.25 -2.06
CA ALA A 329 5.76 23.22 -3.18
C ALA A 329 6.04 21.82 -3.78
N HIS A 330 6.09 20.80 -2.94
CA HIS A 330 6.62 19.48 -3.28
C HIS A 330 5.56 18.37 -3.23
N ILE A 331 5.78 17.35 -4.04
CA ILE A 331 4.98 16.12 -4.10
C ILE A 331 5.14 15.37 -2.78
N THR A 332 4.03 14.89 -2.23
CA THR A 332 4.05 14.02 -1.04
C THR A 332 4.26 12.56 -1.42
N MET A 333 4.76 11.74 -0.48
CA MET A 333 4.94 10.29 -0.71
C MET A 333 3.62 9.61 -1.13
N GLN A 334 2.49 10.04 -0.54
CA GLN A 334 1.18 9.53 -0.93
C GLN A 334 0.85 9.86 -2.39
N GLU A 335 1.09 11.09 -2.85
CA GLU A 335 0.82 11.49 -4.23
C GLU A 335 1.74 10.77 -5.22
N TYR A 336 3.00 10.53 -4.84
CA TYR A 336 3.92 9.70 -5.62
C TYR A 336 3.35 8.30 -5.83
N TYR A 337 2.99 7.59 -4.76
CA TYR A 337 2.47 6.23 -4.89
C TYR A 337 1.07 6.18 -5.50
N CYS A 338 0.21 7.18 -5.27
CA CYS A 338 -1.05 7.30 -6.00
C CYS A 338 -0.79 7.36 -7.51
N TYR A 339 0.17 8.17 -7.98
CA TYR A 339 0.52 8.22 -9.40
C TYR A 339 1.02 6.87 -9.91
N GLN A 340 1.84 6.17 -9.13
CA GLN A 340 2.39 4.87 -9.52
C GLN A 340 1.36 3.74 -9.49
N PHE A 341 0.35 3.79 -8.62
CA PHE A 341 -0.66 2.72 -8.50
C PHE A 341 -1.79 2.82 -9.51
N HIS A 342 -1.92 3.93 -10.23
CA HIS A 342 -2.90 4.02 -11.31
C HIS A 342 -2.33 3.40 -12.59
N TYR A 343 -3.10 2.45 -13.13
CA TYR A 343 -2.78 1.80 -14.39
C TYR A 343 -2.81 2.78 -15.56
N LYS A 344 -1.78 2.69 -16.40
CA LYS A 344 -1.64 3.46 -17.64
C LYS A 344 -1.40 2.46 -18.77
N VAL A 345 -2.21 2.54 -19.82
CA VAL A 345 -2.19 1.57 -20.93
C VAL A 345 -0.80 1.52 -21.55
N GLY A 346 -0.29 0.30 -21.75
CA GLY A 346 0.98 0.06 -22.45
C GLY A 346 2.25 0.47 -21.68
N GLN A 347 2.14 0.92 -20.42
CA GLN A 347 3.31 1.26 -19.61
C GLN A 347 3.67 0.12 -18.66
N PRO A 348 4.94 -0.34 -18.62
CA PRO A 348 5.38 -1.28 -17.61
C PRO A 348 5.25 -0.63 -16.22
N ASN A 349 4.79 -1.41 -15.24
CA ASN A 349 4.60 -0.88 -13.89
C ASN A 349 4.96 -1.92 -12.82
N PRO A 350 6.02 -1.69 -12.02
CA PRO A 350 6.45 -2.60 -10.96
C PRO A 350 5.36 -2.85 -9.90
N PHE A 351 4.46 -1.89 -9.72
CA PHE A 351 3.36 -2.01 -8.76
C PHE A 351 2.12 -2.67 -9.35
N LEU A 352 2.03 -2.98 -10.65
CA LEU A 352 0.80 -3.56 -11.23
C LEU A 352 1.03 -4.81 -12.07
N SER A 353 2.24 -5.02 -12.60
CA SER A 353 2.52 -6.04 -13.62
C SER A 353 3.05 -7.38 -13.09
N TYR A 354 3.24 -7.55 -11.78
CA TYR A 354 3.92 -8.73 -11.19
C TYR A 354 3.08 -9.47 -10.12
N GLY A 355 1.76 -9.26 -10.12
CA GLY A 355 0.82 -9.98 -9.26
C GLY A 355 1.14 -9.87 -7.77
N THR A 356 1.36 -11.00 -7.10
CA THR A 356 1.59 -11.03 -5.64
C THR A 356 2.82 -10.24 -5.19
N LEU A 357 3.87 -10.14 -6.00
CA LEU A 357 5.05 -9.33 -5.68
C LEU A 357 4.74 -7.83 -5.75
N SER A 358 4.01 -7.41 -6.79
CA SER A 358 3.50 -6.04 -6.90
C SER A 358 2.60 -5.68 -5.70
N ASN A 359 1.73 -6.60 -5.27
CA ASN A 359 0.87 -6.38 -4.10
C ASN A 359 1.69 -6.24 -2.81
N GLN A 360 2.74 -7.03 -2.64
CA GLN A 360 3.65 -6.91 -1.50
C GLN A 360 4.33 -5.52 -1.49
N ALA A 361 4.81 -5.04 -2.63
CA ALA A 361 5.40 -3.71 -2.76
C ALA A 361 4.39 -2.59 -2.50
N LYS A 362 3.10 -2.75 -2.88
CA LYS A 362 2.04 -1.79 -2.53
C LYS A 362 1.81 -1.71 -1.02
N VAL A 363 1.81 -2.85 -0.32
CA VAL A 363 1.63 -2.90 1.14
C VAL A 363 2.81 -2.24 1.85
N ASP A 364 4.03 -2.51 1.40
CA ASP A 364 5.24 -1.88 1.93
C ASP A 364 5.23 -0.35 1.69
N ALA A 365 4.89 0.09 0.48
CA ALA A 365 4.70 1.50 0.17
C ALA A 365 3.65 2.17 1.05
N ARG A 366 2.54 1.47 1.37
CA ARG A 366 1.53 1.99 2.29
C ARG A 366 2.07 2.13 3.71
N ALA A 367 2.83 1.15 4.20
CA ALA A 367 3.47 1.23 5.51
C ALA A 367 4.46 2.40 5.57
N CYS A 368 5.22 2.65 4.51
CA CYS A 368 6.12 3.81 4.39
C CYS A 368 5.36 5.14 4.48
N ILE A 369 4.21 5.26 3.83
CA ILE A 369 3.36 6.47 3.90
C ILE A 369 2.87 6.70 5.33
N ASP A 370 2.38 5.66 5.99
CA ASP A 370 1.84 5.76 7.35
C ASP A 370 2.95 6.04 8.38
N GLU A 371 4.12 5.42 8.22
CA GLU A 371 5.33 5.74 8.99
C GLU A 371 5.71 7.22 8.81
N ASN A 372 5.79 7.71 7.57
CA ASN A 372 6.18 9.10 7.30
C ASN A 372 5.21 10.11 7.93
N ARG A 373 3.90 9.83 7.88
CA ARG A 373 2.87 10.63 8.54
C ARG A 373 3.01 10.63 10.06
N LEU A 374 3.24 9.46 10.65
CA LEU A 374 3.46 9.34 12.10
C LEU A 374 4.72 10.08 12.53
N MET A 375 5.83 9.93 11.80
CA MET A 375 7.07 10.69 12.05
C MET A 375 6.87 12.19 11.95
N TYR A 376 6.05 12.67 11.00
CA TYR A 376 5.69 14.08 10.93
C TYR A 376 4.94 14.54 12.19
N ILE A 377 3.96 13.75 12.64
CA ILE A 377 3.19 14.06 13.86
C ILE A 377 4.12 14.09 15.08
N LEU A 378 4.99 13.09 15.21
CA LEU A 378 5.99 12.98 16.29
C LEU A 378 6.90 14.21 16.34
N ASN A 379 7.43 14.63 15.20
CA ASN A 379 8.42 15.71 15.12
C ASN A 379 7.83 17.12 15.13
N ASN A 380 6.51 17.27 15.00
CA ASN A 380 5.84 18.57 14.91
C ASN A 380 4.75 18.75 15.99
N GLN A 381 4.80 17.99 17.10
CA GLN A 381 3.85 18.12 18.21
C GLN A 381 3.68 19.58 18.69
N ASP A 382 4.76 20.34 18.79
CA ASP A 382 4.70 21.75 19.25
C ASP A 382 3.98 22.69 18.27
N LYS A 383 4.01 22.36 16.96
CA LYS A 383 3.34 23.13 15.89
C LYS A 383 1.91 22.70 15.66
N LEU A 384 1.62 21.42 15.93
CA LEU A 384 0.27 20.87 15.96
C LEU A 384 -0.39 21.40 17.23
N ARG A 385 -0.84 22.67 17.18
CA ARG A 385 -1.46 23.43 18.26
C ARG A 385 -2.08 22.52 19.33
N ILE A 386 -1.40 22.45 20.47
CA ILE A 386 -1.92 22.33 21.84
C ILE A 386 -3.45 22.16 21.88
N GLU A 387 -3.91 20.92 21.69
CA GLU A 387 -5.06 20.35 22.40
C GLU A 387 -4.57 19.70 23.70
N ASN A 388 -3.52 20.28 24.34
CA ASN A 388 -2.87 19.73 25.55
C ASN A 388 -3.87 19.50 26.68
N LEU A 389 -4.91 20.33 26.78
CA LEU A 389 -5.95 20.20 27.81
C LEU A 389 -6.77 18.91 27.66
N GLN A 390 -7.07 18.48 26.42
CA GLN A 390 -7.79 17.23 26.17
C GLN A 390 -6.87 16.02 26.36
N GLY A 391 -5.58 16.14 26.00
CA GLY A 391 -4.58 15.09 26.23
C GLY A 391 -4.34 14.81 27.72
N ILE A 392 -4.29 15.85 28.55
CA ILE A 392 -4.21 15.73 30.01
C ILE A 392 -5.49 15.08 30.56
N SER A 393 -6.67 15.52 30.11
CA SER A 393 -7.95 14.90 30.49
C SER A 393 -8.05 13.41 30.11
N ASP A 394 -7.53 13.02 28.95
CA ASP A 394 -7.47 11.63 28.46
C ASP A 394 -6.51 10.73 29.27
N VAL A 395 -5.47 11.31 29.87
CA VAL A 395 -4.47 10.60 30.70
C VAL A 395 -4.95 10.49 32.15
N VAL A 396 -5.57 11.53 32.69
CA VAL A 396 -6.21 11.50 34.01
C VAL A 396 -7.35 10.48 34.03
N SER A 397 -8.14 10.38 32.96
CA SER A 397 -9.21 9.37 32.82
C SER A 397 -8.70 7.92 32.66
N LYS A 398 -7.39 7.71 32.44
CA LYS A 398 -6.75 6.39 32.48
C LYS A 398 -6.19 6.01 33.86
N GLY A 399 -6.31 6.87 34.87
CA GLY A 399 -5.83 6.59 36.23
C GLY A 399 -4.33 6.76 36.43
N CYS A 400 -3.62 7.42 35.50
CA CYS A 400 -2.19 7.73 35.66
C CYS A 400 -2.01 8.87 36.69
N ILE A 401 -1.40 8.58 37.83
CA ILE A 401 -1.24 9.51 38.97
C ILE A 401 0.22 9.98 39.15
N ASN A 402 1.18 9.27 38.54
CA ASN A 402 2.61 9.53 38.71
C ASN A 402 3.24 10.14 37.44
N GLY A 403 3.96 11.25 37.61
CA GLY A 403 4.64 11.98 36.53
C GLY A 403 5.79 11.21 35.86
N ASP A 404 6.33 10.17 36.52
CA ASP A 404 7.49 9.42 36.03
C ASP A 404 7.12 8.32 35.01
N GLU A 405 5.85 7.89 34.96
CA GLU A 405 5.31 7.04 33.88
C GLU A 405 4.96 7.88 32.63
N MET A 406 5.08 9.21 32.71
CA MET A 406 4.80 10.11 31.60
C MET A 406 5.98 10.16 30.63
N GLY A 407 6.14 9.11 29.82
CA GLY A 407 6.71 9.30 28.49
C GLY A 407 5.94 10.43 27.79
N LYS A 408 6.63 11.31 27.04
CA LYS A 408 5.99 12.40 26.27
C LYS A 408 4.78 11.83 25.52
N THR A 409 3.58 12.16 25.98
CA THR A 409 2.34 11.59 25.40
C THR A 409 2.17 12.21 24.03
N ILE A 410 2.42 11.42 22.99
CA ILE A 410 2.21 11.85 21.60
C ILE A 410 0.73 11.73 21.30
N VAL A 411 0.14 12.85 20.92
CA VAL A 411 -1.29 12.93 20.64
C VAL A 411 -1.51 12.86 19.14
N LEU A 412 -2.24 11.83 18.70
CA LEU A 412 -2.70 11.71 17.32
C LEU A 412 -3.93 12.60 17.11
N SER A 413 -3.90 13.45 16.09
CA SER A 413 -5.04 14.31 15.74
C SER A 413 -6.22 13.51 15.19
N ALA A 414 -7.42 14.09 15.20
CA ALA A 414 -8.62 13.47 14.62
C ALA A 414 -8.49 13.19 13.11
N SER A 415 -7.56 13.86 12.42
CA SER A 415 -7.27 13.60 11.00
C SER A 415 -6.48 12.30 10.74
N HIS A 416 -5.92 11.68 11.79
CA HIS A 416 -5.20 10.42 11.67
C HIS A 416 -6.18 9.24 11.67
N ILE A 417 -6.51 8.74 10.47
CA ILE A 417 -7.44 7.63 10.25
C ILE A 417 -7.07 6.42 11.12
N GLY A 418 -8.06 5.86 11.82
CA GLY A 418 -7.89 4.71 12.72
C GLY A 418 -7.39 5.06 14.12
N GLY A 419 -7.00 6.31 14.38
CA GLY A 419 -6.68 6.77 15.73
C GLY A 419 -7.92 6.93 16.64
N ARG A 420 -7.71 6.96 17.95
CA ARG A 420 -8.80 7.13 18.94
C ARG A 420 -9.65 8.37 18.67
N ARG A 421 -9.01 9.52 18.42
CA ARG A 421 -9.72 10.79 18.15
C ARG A 421 -10.47 10.77 16.82
N TYR A 422 -9.93 10.11 15.81
CA TYR A 422 -10.65 9.89 14.54
C TYR A 422 -11.95 9.10 14.78
N MET A 423 -11.88 8.02 15.58
CA MET A 423 -13.07 7.22 15.91
C MET A 423 -14.09 8.00 16.74
N ILE A 424 -13.62 8.78 17.72
CA ILE A 424 -14.48 9.67 18.52
C ILE A 424 -15.15 10.70 17.61
N GLN A 425 -14.39 11.40 16.77
CA GLN A 425 -14.93 12.39 15.83
C GLN A 425 -16.02 11.78 14.94
N ASN A 426 -15.76 10.62 14.32
CA ASN A 426 -16.76 9.93 13.50
C ASN A 426 -18.03 9.58 14.29
N TYR A 427 -17.90 9.22 15.57
CA TYR A 427 -19.05 9.00 16.43
C TYR A 427 -19.84 10.30 16.66
N HIS A 428 -19.16 11.41 17.00
CA HIS A 428 -19.81 12.72 17.16
C HIS A 428 -20.51 13.18 15.88
N ASP A 429 -19.85 13.03 14.73
CA ASP A 429 -20.41 13.35 13.41
C ASP A 429 -21.66 12.50 13.12
N SER A 430 -21.60 11.20 13.46
CA SER A 430 -22.74 10.29 13.32
C SER A 430 -23.94 10.72 14.18
N ILE A 431 -23.70 11.13 15.44
CA ILE A 431 -24.76 11.64 16.32
C ILE A 431 -25.33 12.96 15.80
N ALA A 432 -24.48 13.85 15.28
CA ALA A 432 -24.91 15.11 14.68
C ALA A 432 -25.82 14.88 13.46
N ILE A 433 -25.45 13.93 12.58
CA ILE A 433 -26.27 13.50 11.45
C ILE A 433 -27.61 12.93 11.95
N CYS A 434 -27.59 12.05 12.96
CA CYS A 434 -28.81 11.45 13.52
C CYS A 434 -29.75 12.50 14.14
N ARG A 435 -29.21 13.59 14.69
CA ARG A 435 -30.02 14.68 15.24
C ARG A 435 -30.82 15.41 14.16
N VAL A 436 -30.27 15.54 12.95
CA VAL A 436 -30.92 16.23 11.83
C VAL A 436 -31.84 15.29 11.04
N HIS A 437 -31.38 14.06 10.78
CA HIS A 437 -32.05 13.14 9.86
C HIS A 437 -32.77 11.97 10.55
N GLY A 438 -32.70 11.86 11.88
CA GLY A 438 -33.22 10.73 12.63
C GLY A 438 -32.25 9.54 12.68
N PRO A 439 -32.60 8.48 13.41
CA PRO A 439 -31.77 7.27 13.51
C PRO A 439 -31.70 6.54 12.16
N PRO A 440 -30.60 5.81 11.87
CA PRO A 440 -30.46 5.05 10.63
C PRO A 440 -31.46 3.88 10.57
N ASP A 441 -32.20 3.76 9.46
CA ASP A 441 -33.14 2.66 9.22
C ASP A 441 -32.44 1.37 8.76
N PHE A 442 -31.34 1.50 8.03
CA PHE A 442 -30.63 0.38 7.40
C PHE A 442 -29.13 0.47 7.64
N PHE A 443 -28.52 -0.68 7.95
CA PHE A 443 -27.08 -0.87 7.84
C PHE A 443 -26.78 -1.67 6.57
N VAL A 444 -26.21 -1.00 5.56
CA VAL A 444 -25.94 -1.62 4.25
C VAL A 444 -24.47 -1.98 4.16
N THR A 445 -24.18 -3.25 3.98
CA THR A 445 -22.83 -3.74 3.66
C THR A 445 -22.74 -4.09 2.18
N PHE A 446 -21.67 -3.64 1.53
CA PHE A 446 -21.36 -4.03 0.16
C PHE A 446 -20.25 -5.08 0.18
N THR A 447 -20.55 -6.27 -0.33
CA THR A 447 -19.56 -7.31 -0.58
C THR A 447 -19.25 -7.34 -2.06
N CYS A 448 -17.98 -7.54 -2.40
CA CYS A 448 -17.52 -7.60 -3.78
C CYS A 448 -17.32 -9.05 -4.19
N ASN A 449 -17.89 -9.44 -5.34
CA ASN A 449 -17.67 -10.75 -5.92
C ASN A 449 -16.65 -10.63 -7.06
N ALA A 450 -15.53 -11.33 -6.93
CA ALA A 450 -14.45 -11.36 -7.92
C ALA A 450 -14.89 -11.76 -9.35
N LYS A 451 -16.05 -12.40 -9.50
CA LYS A 451 -16.61 -12.84 -10.79
C LYS A 451 -17.50 -11.79 -11.47
N TRP A 452 -17.66 -10.60 -10.90
CA TRP A 452 -18.41 -9.53 -11.54
C TRP A 452 -17.76 -9.11 -12.86
N LEU A 453 -18.59 -8.82 -13.87
CA LEU A 453 -18.12 -8.50 -15.22
C LEU A 453 -17.23 -7.25 -15.22
N GLU A 454 -17.54 -6.24 -14.41
CA GLU A 454 -16.73 -5.03 -14.27
C GLU A 454 -15.31 -5.32 -13.78
N ILE A 455 -15.13 -6.38 -12.98
CA ILE A 455 -13.81 -6.81 -12.51
C ILE A 455 -13.12 -7.60 -13.60
N VAL A 456 -13.81 -8.59 -14.20
CA VAL A 456 -13.24 -9.43 -15.24
C VAL A 456 -12.82 -8.60 -16.45
N ASP A 457 -13.66 -7.68 -16.91
CA ASP A 457 -13.39 -6.76 -18.01
C ASP A 457 -12.41 -5.64 -17.61
N GLY A 458 -12.24 -5.39 -16.31
CA GLY A 458 -11.28 -4.45 -15.78
C GLY A 458 -9.86 -4.99 -15.64
N LEU A 459 -9.67 -6.32 -15.69
CA LEU A 459 -8.34 -6.94 -15.65
C LEU A 459 -7.57 -6.62 -16.92
N GLN A 460 -6.35 -6.10 -16.74
CA GLN A 460 -5.59 -5.49 -17.84
C GLN A 460 -4.75 -6.49 -18.63
N HIS A 461 -4.49 -7.68 -18.07
CA HIS A 461 -3.71 -8.72 -18.72
C HIS A 461 -4.51 -10.01 -18.82
N SER A 462 -4.44 -10.64 -19.99
CA SER A 462 -4.97 -12.00 -20.19
C SER A 462 -4.38 -12.97 -19.17
N GLY A 463 -5.21 -13.82 -18.57
CA GLY A 463 -4.77 -14.78 -17.55
C GLY A 463 -4.55 -14.20 -16.15
N GLN A 464 -4.64 -12.88 -15.96
CA GLN A 464 -4.56 -12.24 -14.65
C GLN A 464 -5.79 -12.61 -13.80
N LYS A 465 -5.61 -12.75 -12.48
CA LYS A 465 -6.72 -12.99 -11.54
C LYS A 465 -7.04 -11.71 -10.76
N SER A 466 -8.24 -11.62 -10.20
CA SER A 466 -8.63 -10.51 -9.32
C SER A 466 -7.72 -10.35 -8.10
N SER A 467 -7.13 -11.45 -7.61
CA SER A 467 -6.13 -11.44 -6.53
C SER A 467 -4.82 -10.78 -6.93
N ASP A 468 -4.49 -10.74 -8.23
CA ASP A 468 -3.26 -10.12 -8.75
C ASP A 468 -3.42 -8.61 -8.91
N ALA A 469 -4.65 -8.10 -9.00
CA ALA A 469 -4.99 -6.69 -9.14
C ALA A 469 -6.13 -6.29 -8.18
N PRO A 470 -5.90 -6.32 -6.85
CA PRO A 470 -6.93 -6.04 -5.85
C PRO A 470 -7.45 -4.59 -5.87
N ASP A 471 -6.73 -3.68 -6.53
CA ASP A 471 -7.12 -2.30 -6.78
C ASP A 471 -8.36 -2.17 -7.68
N ILE A 472 -8.57 -3.11 -8.62
CA ILE A 472 -9.76 -3.11 -9.50
C ILE A 472 -11.04 -3.35 -8.68
N PRO A 473 -11.18 -4.48 -7.94
CA PRO A 473 -12.32 -4.68 -7.04
C PRO A 473 -12.49 -3.54 -6.03
N ARG A 474 -11.39 -3.02 -5.48
CA ARG A 474 -11.43 -1.93 -4.49
C ARG A 474 -12.02 -0.64 -5.09
N SER A 475 -11.57 -0.23 -6.27
CA SER A 475 -12.05 0.98 -6.94
C SER A 475 -13.51 0.83 -7.38
N LEU A 476 -13.89 -0.35 -7.85
CA LEU A 476 -15.27 -0.67 -8.18
C LEU A 476 -16.21 -0.55 -6.96
N ILE A 477 -15.80 -1.02 -5.78
CA ILE A 477 -16.58 -0.83 -4.53
C ILE A 477 -16.78 0.66 -4.22
N ASP A 478 -15.77 1.50 -4.42
CA ASP A 478 -15.91 2.96 -4.23
C ASP A 478 -16.93 3.55 -5.21
N VAL A 479 -16.88 3.14 -6.48
CA VAL A 479 -17.86 3.54 -7.50
C VAL A 479 -19.28 3.16 -7.09
N PHE A 480 -19.50 1.92 -6.64
CA PHE A 480 -20.81 1.47 -6.17
C PHE A 480 -21.30 2.29 -4.97
N THR A 481 -20.42 2.50 -3.98
CA THR A 481 -20.74 3.22 -2.74
C THR A 481 -21.10 4.68 -3.02
N GLN A 482 -20.30 5.37 -3.84
CA GLN A 482 -20.56 6.76 -4.24
C GLN A 482 -21.85 6.89 -5.05
N THR A 483 -22.08 5.97 -5.99
CA THR A 483 -23.29 5.98 -6.83
C THR A 483 -24.54 5.72 -5.99
N TYR A 484 -24.48 4.77 -5.05
CA TYR A 484 -25.57 4.48 -4.15
C TYR A 484 -25.90 5.69 -3.27
N ALA A 485 -24.88 6.28 -2.62
CA ALA A 485 -25.04 7.47 -1.78
C ALA A 485 -25.67 8.63 -2.57
N SER A 486 -25.17 8.92 -3.78
CA SER A 486 -25.67 9.99 -4.64
C SER A 486 -27.15 9.78 -5.02
N LYS A 487 -27.54 8.55 -5.35
CA LYS A 487 -28.94 8.22 -5.68
C LYS A 487 -29.86 8.38 -4.47
N GLN A 488 -29.42 8.03 -3.26
CA GLN A 488 -30.24 8.22 -2.06
C GLN A 488 -30.43 9.70 -1.72
N LEU A 489 -29.36 10.51 -1.82
CA LEU A 489 -29.44 11.96 -1.62
C LEU A 489 -30.43 12.62 -2.59
N SER A 490 -30.35 12.32 -3.89
CA SER A 490 -31.29 12.86 -4.88
C SER A 490 -32.76 12.49 -4.62
N ARG A 491 -33.02 11.31 -4.03
CA ARG A 491 -34.37 10.86 -3.67
C ARG A 491 -34.90 11.56 -2.43
N GLN A 492 -34.03 11.91 -1.48
CA GLN A 492 -34.41 12.70 -0.30
C GLN A 492 -34.71 14.15 -0.69
N GLU A 493 -33.88 14.78 -1.52
CA GLU A 493 -34.10 16.14 -2.03
C GLU A 493 -35.40 16.25 -2.83
N GLY A 494 -35.68 15.27 -3.71
CA GLY A 494 -36.94 15.22 -4.46
C GLY A 494 -38.19 14.96 -3.61
N ARG A 495 -38.04 14.34 -2.42
CA ARG A 495 -39.14 14.22 -1.43
C ARG A 495 -39.32 15.48 -0.61
N GLY A 496 -38.24 16.21 -0.31
CA GLY A 496 -38.30 17.52 0.36
C GLY A 496 -39.05 18.56 -0.47
N LEU A 497 -38.76 18.65 -1.78
CA LEU A 497 -39.46 19.56 -2.70
C LEU A 497 -40.95 19.23 -2.84
N ARG A 498 -41.34 17.95 -2.82
CA ARG A 498 -42.75 17.54 -2.82
C ARG A 498 -43.46 17.78 -1.47
N ALA A 499 -42.72 17.84 -0.37
CA ALA A 499 -43.29 18.17 0.93
C ALA A 499 -43.53 19.68 1.08
N GLU A 500 -42.75 20.53 0.39
CA GLU A 500 -43.00 21.97 0.33
C GLU A 500 -44.11 22.36 -0.66
N GLU A 501 -44.29 21.63 -1.77
CA GLU A 501 -45.43 21.86 -2.69
C GLU A 501 -46.77 21.30 -2.19
N GLY A 502 -46.77 20.45 -1.17
CA GLY A 502 -47.98 19.89 -0.54
C GLY A 502 -48.50 20.66 0.68
N GLY A 503 -47.88 21.80 1.00
CA GLY A 503 -48.21 22.65 2.14
C GLY A 503 -48.65 24.05 1.72
N LEU A 504 -49.75 24.15 0.96
CA LEU A 504 -50.57 25.36 0.80
C LEU A 504 -52.05 24.98 0.84
#